data_AF-A0A966TD27-F1
#
_entry.id   AF-A0A966TD27-F1
#
_cell.length_a   1.000
_cell.length_b   1.000
_cell.length_c   1.000
_cell.angle_alpha   90.00
_cell.angle_beta   90.00
_cell.angle_gamma   90.00
#
_symmetry.space_group_name_H-M   'P 1'
#
loop_
_entity.id
_entity.type
_entity.pdbx_description
1 polymer ?
#
loop_
_entity_poly.entity_id
_entity_poly.type
_entity_poly.pdbx_seq_one_letter_code
_entity_poly.pdbx_strand_id
1 'polypeptide(L)'
;MSMQKPESVPKRLVALGVVALVLFGALSTRMWFLQAVGSRDVEEVIVKVRTRTIKLLPERGRIFDSAGRVMADNKRTLVVTIDRDVVRKPAERLALAQRLSGPLSVPIETLLVRMQDERYGPFESIPLR
;
A
#
# COMPACT_ATOMS: atom_id res chain seq x y z
N MET A 1 -44.74 -58.78 8.51
CA MET A 1 -43.98 -57.95 7.55
C MET A 1 -44.89 -56.81 7.12
N SER A 2 -45.00 -55.75 7.93
CA SER A 2 -45.82 -54.58 7.60
C SER A 2 -45.03 -53.68 6.65
N MET A 3 -45.57 -53.48 5.46
CA MET A 3 -45.04 -52.56 4.47
C MET A 3 -45.25 -51.13 4.99
N GLN A 4 -44.17 -50.47 5.40
CA GLN A 4 -44.19 -49.05 5.75
C GLN A 4 -44.49 -48.22 4.50
N LYS A 5 -45.61 -47.50 4.51
CA LYS A 5 -46.00 -46.57 3.45
C LYS A 5 -45.06 -45.36 3.53
N PRO A 6 -44.44 -44.90 2.42
CA PRO A 6 -43.52 -43.79 2.48
C PRO A 6 -44.27 -42.53 2.92
N GLU A 7 -43.75 -41.87 3.96
CA GLU A 7 -44.20 -40.56 4.42
C GLU A 7 -44.22 -39.59 3.23
N SER A 8 -45.40 -39.14 2.82
CA SER A 8 -45.52 -38.18 1.73
C SER A 8 -44.98 -36.84 2.21
N VAL A 9 -43.83 -36.41 1.67
CA VAL A 9 -43.25 -35.10 1.98
C VAL A 9 -44.35 -34.02 1.80
N PRO A 10 -44.64 -33.21 2.84
CA PRO A 10 -45.65 -32.17 2.73
C PRO A 10 -45.33 -31.26 1.54
N LYS A 11 -46.32 -31.02 0.68
CA LYS A 11 -46.16 -30.17 -0.54
C LYS A 11 -45.53 -28.80 -0.25
N ARG A 12 -45.72 -28.28 0.98
CA ARG A 12 -45.10 -27.04 1.47
C ARG A 12 -43.58 -27.13 1.62
N LEU A 13 -43.04 -28.27 2.07
CA LEU A 13 -41.59 -28.50 2.16
C LEU A 13 -40.96 -28.57 0.78
N VAL A 14 -41.62 -29.23 -0.17
CA VAL A 14 -41.17 -29.25 -1.57
C VAL A 14 -41.16 -27.84 -2.15
N ALA A 15 -42.22 -27.06 -1.93
CA ALA A 15 -42.29 -25.67 -2.39
C ALA A 15 -41.18 -24.80 -1.80
N LEU A 16 -40.90 -24.92 -0.49
CA LEU A 16 -39.80 -24.21 0.16
C LEU A 16 -38.43 -24.63 -0.39
N GLY A 17 -38.23 -25.92 -0.68
CA GLY A 17 -37.01 -26.43 -1.30
C GLY A 17 -36.79 -25.84 -2.70
N VAL A 18 -37.84 -25.75 -3.52
CA VAL A 18 -37.77 -25.13 -4.85
C VAL A 18 -37.42 -23.64 -4.74
N VAL A 19 -38.06 -22.90 -3.83
CA VAL A 19 -37.76 -21.48 -3.59
C VAL A 19 -36.31 -21.30 -3.15
N ALA A 20 -35.84 -22.11 -2.21
CA ALA A 20 -34.45 -22.07 -1.75
C ALA A 20 -33.46 -22.33 -2.89
N LEU A 21 -33.75 -23.29 -3.77
CA LEU A 21 -32.90 -23.64 -4.90
C LEU A 21 -32.85 -22.51 -5.95
N VAL A 22 -33.99 -21.85 -6.21
CA VAL A 22 -34.04 -20.67 -7.09
C VAL A 22 -33.23 -19.51 -6.52
N LEU A 23 -33.40 -19.20 -5.23
CA LEU A 23 -32.63 -18.14 -4.56
C LEU A 23 -31.14 -18.44 -4.56
N PHE A 24 -30.76 -19.68 -4.27
CA PHE A 24 -29.37 -20.11 -4.31
C PHE A 24 -28.77 -20.02 -5.71
N GLY A 25 -29.52 -20.43 -6.74
CA GLY A 25 -29.13 -20.28 -8.14
C GLY A 25 -28.94 -18.82 -8.56
N ALA A 26 -29.85 -17.94 -8.16
CA ALA A 26 -29.76 -16.50 -8.43
C ALA A 26 -28.53 -15.87 -7.77
N LEU A 27 -28.27 -16.18 -6.49
CA LEU A 27 -27.09 -15.70 -5.77
C LEU A 27 -25.80 -16.26 -6.36
N SER A 28 -25.76 -17.55 -6.73
CA SER A 28 -24.60 -18.18 -7.37
C SER A 28 -24.29 -17.56 -8.73
N THR A 29 -25.32 -17.30 -9.54
CA THR A 29 -25.18 -16.60 -10.82
C THR A 29 -24.67 -15.18 -10.63
N ARG A 30 -25.19 -14.46 -9.64
CA ARG A 30 -24.74 -13.09 -9.31
C ARG A 30 -23.28 -13.08 -8.85
N MET A 31 -22.90 -14.01 -8.00
CA MET A 31 -21.53 -14.18 -7.52
C MET A 31 -20.58 -14.51 -8.69
N TRP A 32 -20.95 -15.46 -9.54
CA TRP A 32 -20.18 -15.80 -10.74
C TRP A 32 -20.04 -14.60 -11.67
N PHE A 33 -21.10 -13.82 -11.89
CA PHE A 33 -21.06 -12.61 -12.71
C PHE A 33 -20.03 -11.59 -12.18
N LEU A 34 -20.01 -11.35 -10.86
CA LEU A 34 -19.05 -10.44 -10.24
C LEU A 34 -17.60 -10.92 -10.43
N GLN A 35 -17.37 -12.23 -10.41
CA GLN A 35 -16.02 -12.80 -10.58
C GLN A 35 -15.59 -12.88 -12.07
N ALA A 36 -16.51 -13.26 -12.97
CA ALA A 36 -16.21 -13.49 -14.39
C ALA A 36 -16.21 -12.20 -15.21
N VAL A 37 -17.22 -11.34 -15.03
CA VAL A 37 -17.41 -10.12 -15.84
C VAL A 37 -16.70 -8.91 -15.24
N GLY A 38 -16.54 -8.87 -13.91
CA GLY A 38 -15.80 -7.81 -13.21
C GLY A 38 -14.27 -7.85 -13.36
N SER A 39 -13.73 -8.82 -14.10
CA SER A 39 -12.28 -9.00 -14.23
C SER A 39 -11.61 -7.99 -15.18
N ARG A 40 -12.35 -7.40 -16.13
CA ARG A 40 -11.78 -6.49 -17.14
C ARG A 40 -11.59 -5.06 -16.64
N ASP A 41 -12.48 -4.57 -15.77
CA ASP A 41 -12.35 -3.23 -15.16
C ASP A 41 -11.34 -3.21 -14.01
N VAL A 42 -11.03 -4.37 -13.45
CA VAL A 42 -10.04 -4.51 -12.37
C VAL A 42 -8.61 -4.40 -12.90
N GLU A 43 -8.33 -4.87 -14.10
CA GLU A 43 -6.97 -4.81 -14.67
C GLU A 43 -6.52 -3.37 -14.95
N GLU A 44 -7.40 -2.52 -15.48
CA GLU A 44 -7.08 -1.11 -15.74
C GLU A 44 -6.90 -0.30 -14.44
N VAL A 45 -7.67 -0.63 -13.39
CA VAL A 45 -7.51 -0.05 -12.06
C VAL A 45 -6.21 -0.53 -11.40
N ILE A 46 -5.86 -1.81 -11.52
CA ILE A 46 -4.61 -2.36 -10.98
C ILE A 46 -3.40 -1.68 -11.64
N VAL A 47 -3.40 -1.47 -12.95
CA VAL A 47 -2.28 -0.80 -13.64
C VAL A 47 -2.11 0.64 -13.16
N LYS A 48 -3.21 1.38 -12.96
CA LYS A 48 -3.19 2.76 -12.44
C LYS A 48 -2.76 2.85 -10.98
N VAL A 49 -3.10 1.86 -10.15
CA VAL A 49 -2.68 1.81 -8.73
C VAL A 49 -1.23 1.35 -8.57
N ARG A 50 -0.74 0.50 -9.49
CA ARG A 50 0.61 -0.09 -9.38
C ARG A 50 1.74 0.82 -9.82
N THR A 51 1.46 1.90 -10.55
CA THR A 51 2.48 2.78 -11.11
C THR A 51 2.33 4.21 -10.59
N ARG A 52 3.30 4.68 -9.80
CA ARG A 52 3.40 6.09 -9.40
C ARG A 52 4.27 6.81 -10.43
N THR A 53 3.73 7.85 -11.06
CA THR A 53 4.56 8.77 -11.86
C THR A 53 5.41 9.61 -10.90
N ILE A 54 6.72 9.35 -10.88
CA ILE A 54 7.69 10.17 -10.15
C ILE A 54 8.14 11.28 -11.08
N LYS A 55 7.81 12.53 -10.76
CA LYS A 55 8.32 13.69 -11.50
C LYS A 55 9.79 13.88 -11.18
N LEU A 56 10.67 13.61 -12.14
CA LEU A 56 12.09 13.99 -12.06
C LEU A 56 12.18 15.49 -12.35
N LEU A 57 12.45 16.28 -11.32
CA LEU A 57 12.68 17.72 -11.50
C LEU A 57 13.99 17.93 -12.27
N PRO A 58 14.03 18.87 -13.24
CA PRO A 58 15.28 19.22 -13.90
C PRO A 58 16.23 19.89 -12.92
N GLU A 59 17.54 19.76 -13.17
CA GLU A 59 18.56 20.51 -12.45
C GLU A 59 18.41 22.01 -12.76
N ARG A 60 18.61 22.88 -11.75
CA ARG A 60 18.49 24.33 -11.94
C ARG A 60 19.63 24.85 -12.82
N GLY A 61 19.39 25.89 -13.62
CA GLY A 61 20.48 26.56 -14.36
C GLY A 61 21.56 27.12 -13.42
N ARG A 62 22.82 27.11 -13.87
CA ARG A 62 23.93 27.78 -13.17
C ARG A 62 23.79 29.30 -13.29
N ILE A 63 24.08 30.01 -12.21
CA ILE A 63 24.09 31.48 -12.18
C ILE A 63 25.52 31.96 -12.29
N PHE A 64 25.77 32.88 -13.21
CA PHE A 64 27.08 33.46 -13.46
C PHE A 64 27.10 34.95 -13.09
N ASP A 65 28.24 35.45 -12.65
CA ASP A 65 28.48 36.90 -12.56
C ASP A 65 28.79 37.51 -13.94
N SER A 66 28.95 38.83 -14.00
CA SER A 66 29.28 39.55 -15.24
C SER A 66 30.63 39.17 -15.86
N ALA A 67 31.52 38.54 -15.09
CA ALA A 67 32.81 38.03 -15.55
C ALA A 67 32.76 36.53 -15.95
N GLY A 68 31.58 35.90 -15.93
CA GLY A 68 31.39 34.51 -16.30
C GLY A 68 31.78 33.50 -15.22
N ARG A 69 31.99 33.92 -13.96
CA ARG A 69 32.27 33.01 -12.84
C ARG A 69 30.97 32.47 -12.26
N VAL A 70 30.95 31.19 -11.90
CA VAL A 70 29.77 30.53 -11.31
C VAL A 70 29.54 31.05 -9.88
N MET A 71 28.40 31.71 -9.65
CA MET A 71 27.96 32.13 -8.32
C MET A 71 27.05 31.10 -7.64
N ALA A 72 26.27 30.35 -8.42
CA ALA A 72 25.42 29.29 -7.90
C ALA A 72 25.39 28.10 -8.85
N ASP A 73 25.54 26.91 -8.29
CA ASP A 73 25.50 25.62 -8.99
C ASP A 73 24.71 24.60 -8.17
N ASN A 74 24.27 23.52 -8.80
CA ASN A 74 23.69 22.37 -8.11
C ASN A 74 24.81 21.43 -7.68
N LYS A 75 24.70 20.89 -6.46
CA LYS A 75 25.57 19.83 -5.97
C LYS A 75 24.73 18.62 -5.63
N ARG A 76 25.13 17.46 -6.16
CA ARG A 76 24.54 16.18 -5.76
C ARG A 76 25.12 15.80 -4.40
N THR A 77 24.23 15.59 -3.43
CA THR A 77 24.60 15.17 -2.08
C THR A 77 24.04 13.78 -1.83
N LEU A 78 24.87 12.89 -1.30
CA LEU A 78 24.41 11.58 -0.84
C LEU A 78 23.77 11.75 0.55
N VAL A 79 22.51 11.35 0.66
CA VAL A 79 21.75 11.39 1.91
C VAL A 79 21.47 9.98 2.39
N VAL A 80 21.53 9.77 3.69
CA VAL A 80 21.16 8.48 4.30
C VAL A 80 19.69 8.54 4.68
N THR A 81 18.89 7.63 4.15
CA THR A 81 17.45 7.60 4.40
C THR A 81 17.03 6.29 5.05
N ILE A 82 15.89 6.31 5.75
CA ILE A 82 15.23 5.10 6.24
C ILE A 82 13.81 4.98 5.69
N ASP A 83 13.34 3.74 5.64
CA ASP A 83 11.94 3.43 5.40
C ASP A 83 11.20 3.30 6.73
N ARG A 84 10.11 4.06 6.89
CA ARG A 84 9.25 4.05 8.08
C ARG A 84 8.58 2.70 8.29
N ASP A 85 8.24 1.99 7.22
CA ASP A 85 7.55 0.70 7.31
C ASP A 85 8.46 -0.42 7.80
N VAL A 86 9.77 -0.28 7.62
CA VAL A 86 10.77 -1.24 8.11
C VAL A 86 11.02 -1.07 9.62
N VAL A 87 10.90 0.16 10.15
CA VAL A 87 11.26 0.48 11.54
C VAL A 87 10.07 1.05 12.32
N ARG A 88 9.03 0.24 12.48
CA ARG A 88 7.76 0.66 13.09
C ARG A 88 7.81 0.70 14.62
N LYS A 89 8.50 -0.25 15.26
CA LYS A 89 8.44 -0.39 16.72
C LYS A 89 9.35 0.62 17.42
N PRO A 90 8.92 1.25 18.53
CA PRO A 90 9.75 2.18 19.29
C PRO A 90 11.12 1.61 19.69
N ALA A 91 11.16 0.34 20.11
CA ALA A 91 12.40 -0.34 20.50
C ALA A 91 13.38 -0.50 19.32
N GLU A 92 12.88 -0.87 18.14
CA GLU A 92 13.69 -1.01 16.92
C GLU A 92 14.27 0.34 16.48
N ARG A 93 13.47 1.42 16.59
CA ARG A 93 13.94 2.78 16.27
C ARG A 93 15.06 3.22 17.19
N LEU A 94 14.94 2.96 18.48
CA LEU A 94 15.97 3.29 19.46
C LEU A 94 17.28 2.52 19.19
N ALA A 95 17.17 1.20 18.95
CA ALA A 95 18.33 0.38 18.62
C ALA A 95 19.02 0.84 17.34
N LEU A 96 18.26 1.23 16.32
CA LEU A 96 18.82 1.75 15.07
C LEU A 96 19.48 3.11 15.28
N ALA A 97 18.85 4.03 16.00
CA ALA A 97 19.40 5.34 16.31
C ALA A 97 20.72 5.23 17.10
N GLN A 98 20.82 4.30 18.06
CA GLN A 98 22.07 4.01 18.77
C GLN A 98 23.19 3.55 17.84
N ARG A 99 22.89 2.69 16.84
CA ARG A 99 23.88 2.20 15.87
C ARG A 99 24.30 3.27 14.86
N LEU A 100 23.37 4.15 14.47
CA LEU A 100 23.60 5.15 13.42
C LEU A 100 24.18 6.48 13.96
N SER A 101 24.01 6.78 15.24
CA SER A 101 24.49 8.03 15.85
C SER A 101 25.99 8.28 15.63
N GLY A 102 26.84 7.28 15.87
CA GLY A 102 28.29 7.39 15.66
C GLY A 102 28.66 7.66 14.20
N PRO A 103 28.31 6.76 13.25
CA PRO A 103 28.63 6.93 11.83
C PRO A 103 28.02 8.19 11.20
N LEU A 104 26.82 8.59 11.62
CA LEU A 104 26.17 9.80 11.10
C LEU A 104 26.56 11.06 11.85
N SER A 105 27.24 10.97 12.99
CA SER A 105 27.55 12.09 13.88
C SER A 105 26.31 12.95 14.19
N VAL A 106 25.15 12.32 14.36
CA VAL A 106 23.87 12.96 14.71
C VAL A 106 23.40 12.39 16.05
N PRO A 107 23.02 13.23 17.04
CA PRO A 107 22.54 12.75 18.33
C PRO A 107 21.34 11.80 18.20
N ILE A 108 21.23 10.83 19.11
CA ILE A 108 20.18 9.80 19.10
C ILE A 108 18.80 10.45 19.15
N GLU A 109 18.64 11.49 19.95
CA GLU A 109 17.40 12.24 20.14
C GLU A 109 16.97 12.90 18.82
N THR A 110 17.94 13.49 18.10
CA THR A 110 17.68 14.11 16.79
C THR A 110 17.30 13.06 15.75
N LEU A 111 17.96 11.90 15.75
CA LEU A 111 17.59 10.79 14.87
C LEU A 111 16.15 10.33 15.16
N LEU A 112 15.80 10.07 16.42
CA LEU A 112 14.46 9.63 16.80
C LEU A 112 13.37 10.64 16.40
N VAL A 113 13.63 11.93 16.53
CA VAL A 113 12.73 12.99 16.05
C VAL A 113 12.58 12.93 14.54
N ARG A 114 13.69 12.82 13.79
CA ARG A 114 13.65 12.70 12.31
C ARG A 114 12.86 11.48 11.86
N MET A 115 13.07 10.31 12.49
CA MET A 115 12.36 9.07 12.17
C MET A 115 10.84 9.16 12.38
N GLN A 116 10.38 10.15 13.15
CA GLN A 116 8.97 10.36 13.46
C GLN A 116 8.35 11.51 12.65
N ASP A 117 9.13 12.23 11.84
CA ASP A 117 8.70 13.40 11.09
C ASP A 117 7.53 13.12 10.13
N GLU A 118 6.35 13.65 10.44
CA GLU A 118 5.10 13.43 9.71
C GLU A 118 5.03 14.19 8.37
N ARG A 119 6.02 15.05 8.08
CA ARG A 119 6.10 15.74 6.78
C ARG A 119 6.36 14.77 5.62
N TYR A 120 6.88 13.59 5.91
CA TYR A 120 7.13 12.53 4.93
C TYR A 120 5.97 11.54 4.95
N GLY A 121 5.42 11.26 3.76
CA GLY A 121 4.33 10.31 3.61
C GLY A 121 4.73 8.87 3.97
N PRO A 122 3.75 7.94 4.05
CA PRO A 122 4.00 6.54 4.43
C PRO A 122 5.01 5.83 3.52
N PHE A 123 5.10 6.25 2.26
CA PHE A 123 5.95 5.65 1.24
C PHE A 123 7.12 6.54 0.84
N GLU A 124 7.41 7.56 1.65
CA GLU A 124 8.54 8.46 1.44
C GLU A 124 9.66 8.12 2.42
N SER A 125 10.86 8.00 1.88
CA SER A 125 12.04 7.73 2.67
C SER A 125 12.41 8.96 3.51
N ILE A 126 12.62 8.76 4.81
CA ILE A 126 12.92 9.84 5.75
C ILE A 126 14.44 10.09 5.73
N PRO A 127 14.92 11.30 5.41
CA PRO A 127 16.34 11.61 5.47
C PRO A 127 16.84 11.75 6.91
N LEU A 128 17.95 11.07 7.19
CA LEU A 128 18.66 11.13 8.47
C LEU A 128 19.89 12.01 8.45
N ARG A 129 20.45 12.33 7.27
CA ARG A 129 21.57 13.26 7.08
C ARG A 129 21.63 13.74 5.64
#